data_AF-A0A973RM01-F1
#
_entry.id   AF-A0A973RM01-F1
#
_cell.length_a   1.000
_cell.length_b   1.000
_cell.length_c   1.000
_cell.angle_alpha   90.00
_cell.angle_beta   90.00
_cell.angle_gamma   90.00
#
_symmetry.space_group_name_H-M   'P 1'
#
loop_
_entity.id
_entity.type
_entity.pdbx_description
1 polymer ?
#
loop_
_entity_poly.entity_id
_entity_poly.type
_entity_poly.pdbx_seq_one_letter_code
_entity_poly.pdbx_strand_id
1 'polypeptide(L)' 'ACLGTAVFDTVIPRNVRLSEAPSHGLPALIYDLRCPGSEAYVRLARELIGRLPQLAEAA' A
#
# COMPACT_ATOMS: atom_id res chain seq x y z
N ALA A 1 9.62 -19.56 7.98
CA ALA A 1 8.68 -18.43 7.99
C ALA A 1 7.26 -18.99 8.00
N CYS A 2 6.48 -18.73 9.05
CA CYS A 2 5.18 -19.39 9.29
C CYS A 2 4.02 -18.91 8.39
N LEU A 3 4.20 -17.80 7.66
CA LEU A 3 3.12 -17.15 6.90
C LEU A 3 3.21 -17.35 5.37
N GLY A 4 4.29 -17.96 4.86
CA GLY A 4 4.42 -18.34 3.44
C GLY A 4 3.93 -17.30 2.44
N THR A 5 3.01 -17.71 1.56
CA THR A 5 2.43 -16.88 0.48
C THR A 5 1.38 -15.87 0.93
N ALA A 6 0.97 -15.88 2.21
CA ALA A 6 0.04 -14.90 2.75
C ALA A 6 0.69 -13.51 2.93
N VAL A 7 2.03 -13.46 2.98
CA VAL A 7 2.77 -12.20 3.11
C VAL A 7 2.98 -11.58 1.73
N PHE A 8 2.77 -10.26 1.63
CA PHE A 8 3.09 -9.49 0.45
C PHE A 8 4.61 -9.28 0.31
N ASP A 9 5.08 -9.20 -0.92
CA ASP A 9 6.49 -8.92 -1.23
C ASP A 9 6.80 -7.42 -1.05
N THR A 10 5.79 -6.56 -1.24
CA THR A 10 5.94 -5.11 -1.04
C THR A 10 6.00 -4.76 0.45
N VAL A 11 7.12 -4.17 0.86
CA VAL A 11 7.33 -3.67 2.23
C VAL A 11 6.98 -2.19 2.32
N ILE A 12 6.14 -1.81 3.29
CA ILE A 12 5.86 -0.41 3.62
C ILE A 12 6.89 0.09 4.64
N PRO A 13 7.77 1.04 4.27
CA PRO A 13 8.79 1.54 5.19
C PRO A 13 8.19 2.47 6.24
N ARG A 14 8.81 2.55 7.42
CA ARG A 14 8.48 3.57 8.41
C ARG A 14 8.82 4.95 7.84
N ASN A 15 7.84 5.84 7.75
CA ASN A 15 8.01 7.14 7.12
C ASN A 15 7.21 8.23 7.87
N VAL A 16 7.85 9.37 8.12
CA VAL A 16 7.26 10.49 8.90
C VAL A 16 6.08 11.12 8.16
N ARG A 17 6.16 11.33 6.83
CA ARG A 17 5.07 11.90 6.03
C ARG A 17 3.80 11.04 6.08
N LEU A 18 3.98 9.72 6.10
CA LEU A 18 2.89 8.75 6.26
C LEU A 18 2.20 8.89 7.62
N SER A 19 2.96 9.22 8.67
CA SER A 19 2.43 9.47 10.02
C SER A 19 1.84 10.87 10.20
N GLU A 20 2.31 11.87 9.43
CA GLU A 20 1.80 13.25 9.46
C GLU A 20 0.48 13.40 8.71
N ALA A 21 0.28 12.67 7.60
CA ALA A 21 -0.89 12.80 6.73
C ALA A 21 -2.25 12.71 7.49
N PRO A 22 -2.46 11.77 8.43
CA PRO A 22 -3.69 11.71 9.24
C PRO A 22 -3.96 12.96 10.07
N SER A 23 -2.92 13.61 10.61
CA SER A 23 -3.06 14.86 11.37
C SER A 23 -3.53 16.03 10.51
N HIS A 24 -3.25 15.98 9.21
CA HIS A 24 -3.75 16.95 8.23
C HIS A 24 -5.11 16.56 7.63
N GLY A 25 -5.69 15.42 8.00
CA GLY A 25 -6.95 14.93 7.44
C GLY A 25 -6.88 14.57 5.96
N LEU A 26 -5.67 14.33 5.44
CA LEU A 26 -5.43 14.02 4.03
C LEU A 26 -4.90 12.58 3.89
N PRO A 27 -5.29 11.83 2.85
CA PRO A 27 -4.65 10.56 2.53
C PRO A 27 -3.16 10.75 2.22
N ALA A 28 -2.31 9.79 2.62
CA ALA A 28 -0.86 9.87 2.42
C ALA A 28 -0.44 10.13 0.96
N LEU A 29 -1.16 9.53 0.00
CA LEU A 29 -0.95 9.74 -1.44
C LEU A 29 -1.20 11.18 -1.89
N ILE A 30 -2.15 11.87 -1.25
CA ILE A 30 -2.51 13.26 -1.56
C ILE A 30 -1.59 14.23 -0.80
N TYR A 31 -1.24 13.88 0.44
CA TYR A 31 -0.35 14.67 1.29
C TYR A 31 1.06 14.78 0.68
N ASP A 32 1.65 13.65 0.30
CA ASP A 32 2.93 13.60 -0.40
C ASP A 32 3.05 12.33 -1.24
N LEU A 33 2.79 12.45 -2.55
CA LEU A 33 2.87 11.34 -3.49
C LEU A 33 4.30 10.82 -3.68
N ARG A 34 5.33 11.66 -3.48
CA ARG A 34 6.74 11.33 -3.77
C ARG A 34 7.47 10.76 -2.56
N CYS A 35 6.81 10.67 -1.40
CA CYS A 35 7.44 10.06 -0.23
C CYS A 35 7.59 8.54 -0.41
N PRO A 36 8.63 7.91 0.18
CA PRO A 36 8.85 6.46 0.10
C PRO A 36 7.65 5.62 0.55
N GLY A 37 6.87 6.13 1.51
CA GLY A 37 5.66 5.49 2.01
C GLY A 37 4.55 5.41 0.96
N SER A 38 4.26 6.53 0.31
CA SER A 38 3.27 6.63 -0.75
C SER A 38 3.64 5.78 -1.95
N GLU A 39 4.90 5.80 -2.39
CA GLU A 39 5.38 4.94 -3.47
C GLU A 39 5.25 3.45 -3.11
N ALA A 40 5.54 3.07 -1.87
CA ALA A 40 5.37 1.69 -1.41
C ALA A 40 3.89 1.26 -1.42
N TYR A 41 2.96 2.15 -1.03
CA TYR A 41 1.52 1.86 -1.15
C TYR A 41 1.06 1.71 -2.61
N VAL A 42 1.60 2.50 -3.55
CA VAL A 42 1.31 2.32 -4.98
C VAL A 42 1.80 0.96 -5.48
N ARG A 43 3.00 0.53 -5.06
CA ARG A 43 3.54 -0.80 -5.39
C ARG A 43 2.70 -1.92 -4.78
N LEU A 44 2.30 -1.76 -3.52
CA LEU A 44 1.43 -2.71 -2.82
C LEU A 44 0.08 -2.85 -3.53
N ALA A 45 -0.51 -1.73 -3.98
CA ALA A 45 -1.76 -1.76 -4.73
C ALA A 45 -1.62 -2.55 -6.04
N ARG A 46 -0.50 -2.38 -6.78
CA ARG A 46 -0.21 -3.17 -7.99
C ARG A 46 -0.05 -4.65 -7.70
N GLU A 47 0.68 -4.98 -6.63
CA GLU A 47 0.85 -6.37 -6.19
C GLU A 47 -0.50 -6.99 -5.79
N LEU A 48 -1.32 -6.25 -5.04
CA LEU A 48 -2.64 -6.69 -4.64
C LEU A 48 -3.54 -6.97 -5.85
N ILE A 49 -3.57 -6.07 -6.84
CA ILE A 49 -4.34 -6.26 -8.09
C ILE A 49 -3.82 -7.46 -8.88
N GLY A 50 -2.51 -7.73 -8.86
CA GLY A 50 -1.92 -8.91 -9.51
C GLY A 50 -2.19 -10.23 -8.78
N ARG A 51 -2.28 -10.21 -7.45
CA ARG A 51 -2.54 -11.39 -6.61
C ARG A 51 -4.02 -11.73 -6.49
N LEU A 52 -4.88 -10.72 -6.49
CA LEU A 52 -6.32 -10.93 -6.51
C LEU A 52 -6.73 -11.29 -7.94
N PRO A 53 -7.31 -12.48 -8.20
CA PRO A 53 -8.04 -12.67 -9.45
C PRO A 53 -9.08 -11.55 -9.54
N GLN A 54 -9.27 -10.98 -10.75
CA GLN A 54 -10.34 -10.01 -11.02
C GLN A 54 -11.58 -10.55 -10.34
N LEU A 55 -12.04 -9.88 -9.26
CA LEU A 55 -13.12 -10.29 -8.36
C LEU A 55 -14.02 -11.29 -9.08
N ALA A 56 -13.80 -12.60 -8.84
CA ALA A 56 -14.37 -13.69 -9.62
C ALA A 56 -15.78 -13.33 -10.12
N GLU A 57 -16.03 -13.16 -11.43
CA GLU A 57 -17.32 -13.25 -12.17
C GLU A 57 -18.67 -12.94 -11.45
N ALA A 58 -18.68 -12.25 -10.32
CA ALA A 58 -19.75 -12.29 -9.31
C ALA A 58 -20.06 -10.89 -8.79
N ALA A 59 -20.32 -10.02 -9.76
CA ALA A 59 -21.48 -9.14 -9.69
C ALA A 59 -22.50 -9.62 -10.72
#